data_AF-A0A2A1ZQT9-F1
#
_entry.id   AF-A0A2A1ZQT9-F1
#
_cell.length_a   1.000
_cell.length_b   1.000
_cell.length_c   1.000
_cell.angle_alpha   90.00
_cell.angle_beta   90.00
_cell.angle_gamma   90.00
#
_symmetry.space_group_name_H-M   'P 1'
#
loop_
_entity.id
_entity.type
_entity.pdbx_description
1 polymer ?
#
loop_
_entity_poly.entity_id
_entity_poly.type
_entity_poly.pdbx_seq_one_letter_code
_entity_poly.pdbx_strand_id
1 'polypeptide(L)'
;MELYEIFTHLILTLAMLLVVVLIARSVVAGSKYSPILIIVVFGLGLGMVLKVSGLASPGLEEFPIVGLTGGTTIIALIATFFTGGQKLRNTFWNPKIAKKDDVVLNEEEVILGTKGTQLIFLTRAFFILIGIISIYRIIFPPGGDLDEFYPLLAFFGIAISIILIDSKAKIDNKRHYLFRGLVEMVAILVVLILGNLIAGFVEPLIALPLIFFTMLISSGAGMIFSDWRPGPTMRALLFGGIPIVLAGVFIVGGTSLLKAFTLEGMIQVMAYGFFGQLFWMFVGISLLVFIGKSNDVDILAPGMAGSLSHSGLTGACTAGDIGEVAKERAPIMINIPFFGHIFVFTILAISVTRGALLVIPGLLVVVLGAVFTYLALTTLRKANGEERQEIKGLIMFSIGWQLIAVFGGFVLLNFAGMDLENAAMANSSAISHFGLFAAVQGGMFDSVNPAISSPGLINFIFAMPFLIHPLVFGMFGKAMSDGGKMPTKVLAVLAITGIVGVAFSLIFL
;
A
#
# COMPACT_ATOMS: atom_id res chain seq x y z
N MET A 1 -25.08 -11.91 -15.61
CA MET A 1 -25.00 -12.40 -14.22
C MET A 1 -26.40 -12.30 -13.60
N GLU A 2 -26.85 -13.31 -12.88
CA GLU A 2 -28.15 -13.30 -12.18
C GLU A 2 -28.01 -12.84 -10.71
N LEU A 3 -29.14 -12.47 -10.07
CA LEU A 3 -29.15 -11.98 -8.69
C LEU A 3 -28.58 -13.00 -7.68
N TYR A 4 -28.81 -14.30 -7.86
CA TYR A 4 -28.27 -15.30 -6.94
C TYR A 4 -26.74 -15.43 -7.10
N GLU A 5 -26.21 -15.24 -8.31
CA GLU A 5 -24.79 -15.32 -8.63
C GLU A 5 -24.03 -14.21 -7.90
N ILE A 6 -24.53 -12.97 -7.89
CA ILE A 6 -23.85 -11.86 -7.21
C ILE A 6 -23.73 -12.09 -5.69
N PHE A 7 -24.75 -12.67 -5.05
CA PHE A 7 -24.67 -13.03 -3.62
C PHE A 7 -23.67 -14.14 -3.37
N THR A 8 -23.65 -15.17 -4.22
CA THR A 8 -22.64 -16.23 -4.17
C THR A 8 -21.24 -15.65 -4.32
N HIS A 9 -21.01 -14.76 -5.30
CA HIS A 9 -19.72 -14.09 -5.47
C HIS A 9 -19.34 -13.25 -4.24
N LEU A 10 -20.29 -12.54 -3.62
CA LEU A 10 -20.02 -11.69 -2.46
C LEU A 10 -19.57 -12.54 -1.25
N ILE A 11 -20.30 -13.60 -0.95
CA ILE A 11 -20.02 -14.51 0.17
C ILE A 11 -18.72 -15.27 -0.09
N LEU A 12 -18.52 -15.79 -1.30
CA LEU A 12 -17.31 -16.52 -1.65
C LEU A 12 -16.08 -15.62 -1.61
N THR A 13 -16.20 -14.37 -2.10
CA THR A 13 -15.11 -13.38 -1.99
C THR A 13 -14.77 -13.12 -0.53
N LEU A 14 -15.79 -12.84 0.31
CA LEU A 14 -15.57 -12.65 1.74
C LEU A 14 -14.84 -13.85 2.36
N ALA A 15 -15.28 -15.07 2.05
CA ALA A 15 -14.67 -16.30 2.56
C ALA A 15 -13.21 -16.44 2.10
N MET A 16 -12.94 -16.27 0.80
CA MET A 16 -11.58 -16.38 0.25
C MET A 16 -10.63 -15.37 0.89
N LEU A 17 -11.03 -14.10 0.98
CA LEU A 17 -10.20 -13.04 1.54
C LEU A 17 -9.98 -13.23 3.04
N LEU A 18 -11.04 -13.52 3.81
CA LEU A 18 -10.91 -13.75 5.24
C LEU A 18 -10.07 -14.99 5.54
N VAL A 19 -10.24 -16.09 4.81
CA VAL A 19 -9.44 -17.31 5.03
C VAL A 19 -7.95 -17.03 4.84
N VAL A 20 -7.57 -16.34 3.76
CA VAL A 20 -6.16 -15.96 3.52
C VAL A 20 -5.62 -15.12 4.67
N VAL A 21 -6.36 -14.11 5.13
CA VAL A 21 -5.92 -13.24 6.24
C VAL A 21 -5.88 -13.97 7.58
N LEU A 22 -6.87 -14.80 7.89
CA LEU A 22 -6.97 -15.51 9.17
C LEU A 22 -5.94 -16.65 9.28
N ILE A 23 -5.68 -17.38 8.20
CA ILE A 23 -4.56 -18.33 8.15
C ILE A 23 -3.25 -17.58 8.39
N ALA A 24 -3.05 -16.46 7.72
CA ALA A 24 -1.86 -15.66 7.89
C ALA A 24 -1.62 -15.22 9.33
N ARG A 25 -2.68 -14.78 10.02
CA ARG A 25 -2.63 -14.41 11.45
C ARG A 25 -2.39 -15.62 12.35
N SER A 26 -2.98 -16.77 12.03
CA SER A 26 -2.81 -18.02 12.78
C SER A 26 -1.37 -18.53 12.70
N VAL A 27 -0.76 -18.47 11.51
CA VAL A 27 0.62 -18.94 11.27
C VAL A 27 1.64 -18.11 12.07
N VAL A 28 1.42 -16.80 12.20
CA VAL A 28 2.33 -15.93 12.95
C VAL A 28 1.91 -15.73 14.42
N ALA A 29 0.86 -16.42 14.88
CA ALA A 29 0.36 -16.30 16.24
C ALA A 29 1.47 -16.63 17.26
N GLY A 30 1.60 -15.80 18.29
CA GLY A 30 2.66 -15.93 19.30
C GLY A 30 4.08 -15.60 18.81
N SER A 31 4.25 -15.21 17.54
CA SER A 31 5.54 -14.78 16.97
C SER A 31 5.65 -13.25 16.88
N LYS A 32 6.81 -12.76 16.42
CA LYS A 32 7.06 -11.34 16.11
C LYS A 32 6.99 -11.03 14.60
N TYR A 33 6.51 -11.97 13.79
CA TYR A 33 6.41 -11.81 12.34
C TYR A 33 5.06 -11.16 11.95
N SER A 34 5.07 -10.32 10.91
CA SER A 34 3.84 -9.73 10.38
C SER A 34 3.03 -10.76 9.58
N PRO A 35 1.69 -10.82 9.73
CA PRO A 35 0.82 -11.66 8.91
C PRO A 35 0.90 -11.35 7.41
N ILE A 36 1.29 -10.13 7.02
CA ILE A 36 1.35 -9.71 5.60
C ILE A 36 2.24 -10.65 4.78
N LEU A 37 3.33 -11.15 5.39
CA LEU A 37 4.17 -12.18 4.81
C LEU A 37 3.35 -13.38 4.29
N ILE A 38 2.49 -13.92 5.14
CA ILE A 38 1.75 -15.14 4.85
C ILE A 38 0.58 -14.86 3.91
N ILE A 39 -0.03 -13.66 3.98
CA ILE A 39 -1.11 -13.23 3.06
C ILE A 39 -0.66 -13.33 1.59
N VAL A 40 0.58 -12.97 1.31
CA VAL A 40 1.17 -13.04 -0.04
C VAL A 40 1.20 -14.46 -0.54
N VAL A 41 1.85 -15.34 0.22
CA VAL A 41 2.12 -16.72 -0.18
C VAL A 41 0.80 -17.47 -0.39
N PHE A 42 -0.13 -17.32 0.56
CA PHE A 42 -1.45 -17.95 0.45
C PHE A 42 -2.33 -17.30 -0.63
N GLY A 43 -2.28 -15.99 -0.80
CA GLY A 43 -3.04 -15.31 -1.86
C GLY A 43 -2.60 -15.73 -3.25
N LEU A 44 -1.30 -15.66 -3.55
CA LEU A 44 -0.72 -16.11 -4.81
C LEU A 44 -0.96 -17.61 -5.04
N GLY A 45 -0.76 -18.42 -4.00
CA GLY A 45 -0.99 -19.86 -4.04
C GLY A 45 -2.45 -20.21 -4.36
N LEU A 46 -3.40 -19.56 -3.69
CA LEU A 46 -4.83 -19.77 -3.94
C LEU A 46 -5.21 -19.37 -5.38
N GLY A 47 -4.75 -18.21 -5.85
CA GLY A 47 -4.97 -17.79 -7.24
C GLY A 47 -4.41 -18.79 -8.26
N MET A 48 -3.21 -19.32 -8.01
CA MET A 48 -2.61 -20.34 -8.86
C MET A 48 -3.41 -21.64 -8.85
N VAL A 49 -3.88 -22.09 -7.68
CA VAL A 49 -4.71 -23.29 -7.55
C VAL A 49 -6.01 -23.15 -8.34
N LEU A 50 -6.68 -22.00 -8.27
CA LEU A 50 -7.90 -21.73 -9.04
C LEU A 50 -7.63 -21.83 -10.56
N LYS A 51 -6.52 -21.28 -11.03
CA LYS A 51 -6.15 -21.34 -12.45
C LYS A 51 -5.77 -22.75 -12.89
N VAL A 52 -4.96 -23.47 -12.11
CA VAL A 52 -4.48 -24.81 -12.49
C VAL A 52 -5.59 -25.86 -12.42
N SER A 53 -6.56 -25.68 -11.52
CA SER A 53 -7.74 -26.55 -11.43
C SER A 53 -8.80 -26.28 -12.50
N GLY A 54 -8.62 -25.24 -13.32
CA GLY A 54 -9.60 -24.84 -14.33
C GLY A 54 -10.83 -24.13 -13.77
N LEU A 55 -10.78 -23.67 -12.52
CA LEU A 55 -11.88 -22.95 -11.85
C LEU A 55 -11.88 -21.44 -12.17
N ALA A 56 -10.77 -20.90 -12.67
CA ALA A 56 -10.66 -19.49 -13.05
C ALA A 56 -9.71 -19.27 -14.22
N SER A 57 -9.96 -18.20 -14.97
CA SER A 57 -9.06 -17.67 -15.99
C SER A 57 -8.05 -16.66 -15.40
N PRO A 58 -6.93 -16.38 -16.09
CA PRO A 58 -6.01 -15.33 -15.71
C PRO A 58 -6.69 -13.96 -15.61
N GLY A 59 -6.58 -13.30 -14.46
CA GLY A 59 -7.28 -12.05 -14.17
C GLY A 59 -8.54 -12.24 -13.32
N LEU A 60 -8.97 -13.49 -13.12
CA LEU A 60 -10.05 -13.88 -12.23
C LEU A 60 -11.39 -13.21 -12.61
N GLU A 61 -11.70 -13.18 -13.91
CA GLU A 61 -12.93 -12.57 -14.45
C GLU A 61 -14.19 -13.26 -13.91
N GLU A 62 -14.10 -14.56 -13.59
CA GLU A 62 -15.19 -15.34 -13.00
C GLU A 62 -15.49 -14.96 -11.56
N PHE A 63 -14.61 -14.22 -10.87
CA PHE A 63 -14.86 -13.73 -9.51
C PHE A 63 -14.68 -12.21 -9.45
N PRO A 64 -15.58 -11.44 -10.10
CA PRO A 64 -15.37 -10.02 -10.34
C PRO A 64 -15.35 -9.17 -9.05
N ILE A 65 -15.97 -9.66 -7.96
CA ILE A 65 -15.94 -8.99 -6.65
C ILE A 65 -14.56 -9.11 -5.96
N VAL A 66 -13.80 -10.17 -6.22
CA VAL A 66 -12.40 -10.29 -5.74
C VAL A 66 -11.54 -9.22 -6.40
N GLY A 67 -11.67 -9.07 -7.73
CA GLY A 67 -11.02 -8.00 -8.50
C GLY A 67 -11.43 -6.60 -8.04
N LEU A 68 -12.74 -6.39 -7.84
CA LEU A 68 -13.29 -5.15 -7.29
C LEU A 68 -12.65 -4.80 -5.94
N THR A 69 -12.52 -5.79 -5.04
CA THR A 69 -11.89 -5.59 -3.72
C THR A 69 -10.40 -5.24 -3.86
N GLY A 70 -9.66 -5.92 -4.72
CA GLY A 70 -8.25 -5.60 -5.00
C GLY A 70 -8.05 -4.20 -5.60
N GLY A 71 -9.06 -3.67 -6.29
CA GLY A 71 -9.09 -2.30 -6.81
C GLY A 71 -9.42 -1.21 -5.77
N THR A 72 -9.69 -1.56 -4.51
CA THR A 72 -10.06 -0.60 -3.46
C THR A 72 -8.89 -0.02 -2.66
N THR A 73 -7.65 -0.18 -3.15
CA THR A 73 -6.42 0.36 -2.50
C THR A 73 -6.56 1.83 -2.12
N ILE A 74 -7.11 2.66 -3.02
CA ILE A 74 -7.28 4.10 -2.79
C ILE A 74 -8.16 4.37 -1.56
N ILE A 75 -9.21 3.56 -1.33
CA ILE A 75 -10.11 3.71 -0.15
C ILE A 75 -9.36 3.45 1.15
N ALA A 76 -8.58 2.38 1.21
CA ALA A 76 -7.76 2.06 2.40
C ALA A 76 -6.69 3.14 2.65
N LEU A 77 -6.10 3.69 1.58
CA LEU A 77 -5.11 4.74 1.68
C LEU A 77 -5.70 6.08 2.15
N ILE A 78 -6.95 6.44 1.79
CA ILE A 78 -7.61 7.64 2.33
C ILE A 78 -7.56 7.63 3.85
N ALA A 79 -7.90 6.51 4.51
CA ALA A 79 -7.87 6.42 5.97
C ALA A 79 -6.46 6.63 6.53
N THR A 80 -5.45 6.00 5.91
CA THR A 80 -4.05 6.11 6.32
C THR A 80 -3.52 7.54 6.17
N PHE A 81 -3.84 8.20 5.04
CA PHE A 81 -3.43 9.57 4.76
C PHE A 81 -4.13 10.59 5.66
N PHE A 82 -5.41 10.37 5.97
CA PHE A 82 -6.11 11.20 6.95
C PHE A 82 -5.40 11.15 8.31
N THR A 83 -5.14 9.96 8.85
CA THR A 83 -4.43 9.80 10.12
C THR A 83 -3.01 10.37 10.08
N GLY A 84 -2.32 10.25 8.95
CA GLY A 84 -1.02 10.88 8.78
C GLY A 84 -1.09 12.40 8.79
N GLY A 85 -2.07 13.01 8.12
CA GLY A 85 -2.35 14.44 8.20
C GLY A 85 -2.63 14.92 9.64
N GLN A 86 -3.40 14.15 10.41
CA GLN A 86 -3.64 14.45 11.82
C GLN A 86 -2.33 14.46 12.62
N LYS A 87 -1.50 13.42 12.44
CA LYS A 87 -0.21 13.31 13.12
C LYS A 87 0.78 14.39 12.70
N LEU A 88 0.80 14.76 11.42
CA LEU A 88 1.65 15.84 10.92
C LEU A 88 1.35 17.14 11.64
N ARG A 89 0.07 17.53 11.70
CA ARG A 89 -0.32 18.71 12.44
C ARG A 89 0.04 18.61 13.92
N ASN A 90 -0.32 17.51 14.57
CA ASN A 90 -0.11 17.39 16.01
C ASN A 90 1.38 17.27 16.39
N THR A 91 2.26 16.90 15.46
CA THR A 91 3.71 16.84 15.68
C THR A 91 4.38 18.19 15.40
N PHE A 92 3.97 18.90 14.33
CA PHE A 92 4.71 20.06 13.83
C PHE A 92 3.98 21.40 13.95
N TRP A 93 2.65 21.41 14.08
CA TRP A 93 1.85 22.62 13.87
C TRP A 93 0.68 22.76 14.85
N ASN A 94 0.89 23.52 15.92
CA ASN A 94 -0.14 23.84 16.91
C ASN A 94 -0.92 22.59 17.40
N PRO A 95 -0.26 21.73 18.21
CA PRO A 95 -0.83 20.46 18.65
C PRO A 95 -2.17 20.65 19.33
N LYS A 96 -3.20 19.94 18.86
CA LYS A 96 -4.49 19.90 19.56
C LYS A 96 -4.43 18.89 20.69
N ILE A 97 -5.12 19.18 21.80
CA ILE A 97 -5.23 18.26 22.93
C ILE A 97 -5.95 16.99 22.46
N ALA A 98 -5.28 15.85 22.60
CA ALA A 98 -5.87 14.56 22.27
C ALA A 98 -7.08 14.28 23.18
N LYS A 99 -8.23 14.03 22.57
CA LYS A 99 -9.43 13.61 23.30
C LYS A 99 -9.23 12.17 23.78
N LYS A 100 -9.68 11.87 25.01
CA LYS A 100 -9.63 10.52 25.56
C LYS A 100 -10.32 9.52 24.62
N ASP A 101 -9.72 8.35 24.45
CA ASP A 101 -10.36 7.27 23.70
C ASP A 101 -11.65 6.84 24.42
N ASP A 102 -12.71 6.66 23.65
CA ASP A 102 -14.05 6.32 24.13
C ASP A 102 -14.46 4.89 23.77
N VAL A 103 -13.48 4.08 23.37
CA VAL A 103 -13.62 2.67 23.03
C VAL A 103 -12.48 1.86 23.63
N VAL A 104 -12.83 0.78 24.33
CA VAL A 104 -11.90 -0.27 24.75
C VAL A 104 -12.21 -1.52 23.93
N LEU A 105 -11.21 -1.98 23.17
CA LEU A 105 -11.33 -3.13 22.28
C LEU A 105 -11.39 -4.44 23.08
N ASN A 106 -12.05 -5.44 22.51
CA ASN A 106 -12.05 -6.80 23.03
C ASN A 106 -10.74 -7.50 22.64
N GLU A 107 -9.94 -7.78 23.66
CA GLU A 107 -8.64 -8.41 23.51
C GLU A 107 -8.68 -9.96 23.62
N GLU A 108 -9.86 -10.54 23.86
CA GLU A 108 -10.06 -11.99 23.92
C GLU A 108 -9.82 -12.62 22.55
N GLU A 109 -8.95 -13.63 22.49
CA GLU A 109 -8.67 -14.38 21.27
C GLU A 109 -9.88 -15.26 20.91
N VAL A 110 -10.39 -15.10 19.68
CA VAL A 110 -11.56 -15.85 19.17
C VAL A 110 -11.18 -16.86 18.09
N ILE A 111 -10.07 -16.60 17.40
CA ILE A 111 -9.40 -17.47 16.44
C ILE A 111 -7.91 -17.31 16.74
N LEU A 112 -7.12 -18.37 16.61
CA LEU A 112 -5.66 -18.32 16.85
C LEU A 112 -5.02 -17.11 16.16
N GLY A 113 -4.33 -16.26 16.93
CA GLY A 113 -3.68 -15.02 16.46
C GLY A 113 -4.64 -13.85 16.18
N THR A 114 -5.94 -13.99 16.45
CA THR A 114 -6.97 -12.99 16.10
C THR A 114 -7.95 -12.76 17.26
N LYS A 115 -7.94 -11.51 17.75
CA LYS A 115 -8.82 -11.05 18.83
C LYS A 115 -10.24 -10.77 18.34
N GLY A 116 -11.21 -10.76 19.24
CA GLY A 116 -12.62 -10.55 18.92
C GLY A 116 -12.87 -9.29 18.09
N THR A 117 -12.35 -8.14 18.53
CA THR A 117 -12.54 -6.89 17.76
C THR A 117 -11.76 -6.89 16.44
N GLN A 118 -10.63 -7.58 16.38
CA GLN A 118 -9.83 -7.70 15.15
C GLN A 118 -10.58 -8.48 14.06
N LEU A 119 -11.23 -9.59 14.42
CA LEU A 119 -12.07 -10.35 13.49
C LEU A 119 -13.21 -9.47 12.94
N ILE A 120 -13.86 -8.71 13.81
CA ILE A 120 -14.90 -7.76 13.40
C ILE A 120 -14.33 -6.68 12.48
N PHE A 121 -13.16 -6.12 12.77
CA PHE A 121 -12.52 -5.12 11.90
C PHE A 121 -12.16 -5.67 10.52
N LEU A 122 -11.68 -6.91 10.40
CA LEU A 122 -11.38 -7.54 9.11
C LEU A 122 -12.65 -7.68 8.25
N THR A 123 -13.69 -8.30 8.83
CA THR A 123 -14.97 -8.50 8.13
C THR A 123 -15.62 -7.16 7.79
N ARG A 124 -15.58 -6.20 8.71
CA ARG A 124 -16.14 -4.86 8.50
C ARG A 124 -15.38 -4.11 7.41
N ALA A 125 -14.04 -4.19 7.37
CA ALA A 125 -13.23 -3.55 6.35
C ALA A 125 -13.64 -4.01 4.95
N PHE A 126 -13.85 -5.31 4.74
CA PHE A 126 -14.37 -5.83 3.47
C PHE A 126 -15.68 -5.13 3.04
N PHE A 127 -16.68 -5.08 3.91
CA PHE A 127 -17.96 -4.45 3.59
C PHE A 127 -17.86 -2.93 3.40
N ILE A 128 -16.97 -2.24 4.13
CA ILE A 128 -16.70 -0.82 3.91
C ILE A 128 -16.11 -0.59 2.52
N LEU A 129 -15.09 -1.37 2.14
CA LEU A 129 -14.41 -1.27 0.85
C LEU A 129 -15.40 -1.49 -0.30
N ILE A 130 -16.18 -2.58 -0.25
CA ILE A 130 -17.22 -2.90 -1.24
C ILE A 130 -18.33 -1.83 -1.27
N GLY A 131 -18.80 -1.38 -0.10
CA GLY A 131 -19.86 -0.39 -0.02
C GLY A 131 -19.45 0.93 -0.66
N ILE A 132 -18.27 1.45 -0.29
CA ILE A 132 -17.77 2.74 -0.81
C ILE A 132 -17.47 2.66 -2.30
N ILE A 133 -16.78 1.61 -2.77
CA ILE A 133 -16.46 1.49 -4.20
C ILE A 133 -17.73 1.34 -5.03
N SER A 134 -18.74 0.61 -4.54
CA SER A 134 -19.99 0.44 -5.28
C SER A 134 -20.75 1.75 -5.41
N ILE A 135 -20.83 2.57 -4.36
CA ILE A 135 -21.43 3.92 -4.49
C ILE A 135 -20.64 4.76 -5.49
N TYR A 136 -19.32 4.73 -5.40
CA TYR A 136 -18.47 5.47 -6.34
C TYR A 136 -18.72 5.05 -7.79
N ARG A 137 -18.90 3.74 -8.05
CA ARG A 137 -19.18 3.19 -9.39
C ARG A 137 -20.61 3.43 -9.88
N ILE A 138 -21.57 3.65 -8.98
CA ILE A 138 -22.91 4.16 -9.38
C ILE A 138 -22.80 5.58 -9.95
N ILE A 139 -21.94 6.42 -9.35
CA ILE A 139 -21.73 7.80 -9.78
C ILE A 139 -20.85 7.86 -11.04
N PHE A 140 -19.83 7.01 -11.12
CA PHE A 140 -18.91 6.90 -12.24
C PHE A 140 -18.85 5.44 -12.77
N PRO A 141 -19.85 5.03 -13.59
CA PRO A 141 -19.92 3.67 -14.11
C PRO A 141 -18.72 3.35 -15.01
N PRO A 142 -18.03 2.22 -14.77
CA PRO A 142 -16.92 1.78 -15.60
C PRO A 142 -17.37 1.13 -16.92
N GLY A 143 -18.64 0.71 -17.02
CA GLY A 143 -19.10 -0.24 -18.03
C GLY A 143 -18.79 -1.68 -17.60
N GLY A 144 -19.77 -2.58 -17.75
CA GLY A 144 -19.60 -4.01 -17.55
C GLY A 144 -20.73 -4.67 -16.74
N ASP A 145 -20.59 -5.98 -16.53
CA ASP A 145 -21.65 -6.82 -15.95
C ASP A 145 -21.98 -6.51 -14.48
N LEU A 146 -21.09 -5.82 -13.75
CA LEU A 146 -21.31 -5.43 -12.36
C LEU A 146 -22.14 -4.15 -12.21
N ASP A 147 -22.32 -3.36 -13.28
CA ASP A 147 -22.92 -2.03 -13.21
C ASP A 147 -24.35 -2.06 -12.67
N GLU A 148 -25.13 -3.06 -13.08
CA GLU A 148 -26.50 -3.29 -12.62
C GLU A 148 -26.58 -3.70 -11.14
N PHE A 149 -25.49 -4.23 -10.57
CA PHE A 149 -25.45 -4.79 -9.23
C PHE A 149 -24.82 -3.86 -8.18
N TYR A 150 -24.17 -2.77 -8.59
CA TYR A 150 -23.58 -1.83 -7.63
C TYR A 150 -24.58 -1.26 -6.61
N PRO A 151 -25.84 -0.93 -6.94
CA PRO A 151 -26.82 -0.49 -5.92
C PRO A 151 -27.00 -1.53 -4.80
N LEU A 152 -27.01 -2.81 -5.15
CA LEU A 152 -27.15 -3.91 -4.20
C LEU A 152 -25.88 -4.08 -3.35
N LEU A 153 -24.71 -4.09 -3.99
CA LEU A 153 -23.42 -4.18 -3.30
C LEU A 153 -23.19 -2.99 -2.37
N ALA A 154 -23.59 -1.79 -2.78
CA ALA A 154 -23.56 -0.59 -1.96
C ALA A 154 -24.47 -0.74 -0.73
N PHE A 155 -25.71 -1.19 -0.92
CA PHE A 155 -26.65 -1.39 0.18
C PHE A 155 -26.11 -2.37 1.22
N PHE A 156 -25.68 -3.57 0.81
CA PHE A 156 -25.14 -4.56 1.74
C PHE A 156 -23.82 -4.12 2.37
N GLY A 157 -22.91 -3.55 1.58
CA GLY A 157 -21.63 -3.05 2.08
C GLY A 157 -21.81 -2.00 3.18
N ILE A 158 -22.69 -1.02 2.97
CA ILE A 158 -22.96 0.01 3.97
C ILE A 158 -23.76 -0.55 5.15
N ALA A 159 -24.85 -1.28 4.91
CA ALA A 159 -25.73 -1.75 5.98
C ALA A 159 -24.98 -2.71 6.92
N ILE A 160 -24.26 -3.70 6.38
CA ILE A 160 -23.51 -4.66 7.19
C ILE A 160 -22.36 -3.95 7.90
N SER A 161 -21.63 -3.05 7.22
CA SER A 161 -20.55 -2.31 7.90
C SER A 161 -21.07 -1.44 9.04
N ILE A 162 -22.27 -0.86 8.97
CA ILE A 162 -22.85 -0.11 10.10
C ILE A 162 -23.18 -1.04 11.28
N ILE A 163 -23.83 -2.18 11.00
CA ILE A 163 -24.32 -3.12 12.01
C ILE A 163 -23.17 -3.86 12.70
N LEU A 164 -22.11 -4.18 11.96
CA LEU A 164 -21.02 -5.03 12.44
C LEU A 164 -20.11 -4.27 13.42
N ILE A 165 -20.46 -4.36 14.70
CA ILE A 165 -19.74 -3.83 15.86
C ILE A 165 -19.52 -4.98 16.83
N ASP A 166 -18.32 -5.05 17.40
CA ASP A 166 -18.01 -6.06 18.41
C ASP A 166 -18.89 -5.86 19.65
N SER A 167 -19.68 -6.88 19.98
CA SER A 167 -20.60 -6.87 21.12
C SER A 167 -19.87 -6.87 22.46
N LYS A 168 -18.62 -7.34 22.52
CA LYS A 168 -17.77 -7.38 23.71
C LYS A 168 -16.92 -6.12 23.89
N ALA A 169 -16.84 -5.24 22.89
CA ALA A 169 -16.12 -3.96 23.02
C ALA A 169 -16.87 -3.00 23.95
N LYS A 170 -16.15 -2.30 24.82
CA LYS A 170 -16.74 -1.29 25.71
C LYS A 170 -16.71 0.06 25.00
N ILE A 171 -17.89 0.63 24.76
CA ILE A 171 -18.07 1.88 24.02
C ILE A 171 -18.88 2.82 24.91
N ASP A 172 -18.32 3.99 25.23
CA ASP A 172 -18.97 4.95 26.14
C ASP A 172 -20.32 5.43 25.58
N ASN A 173 -20.35 5.81 24.30
CA ASN A 173 -21.57 6.23 23.62
C ASN A 173 -21.68 5.57 22.24
N LYS A 174 -22.45 4.47 22.18
CA LYS A 174 -22.65 3.67 20.96
C LYS A 174 -23.23 4.48 19.80
N ARG A 175 -24.22 5.36 20.07
CA ARG A 175 -24.85 6.18 19.03
C ARG A 175 -23.85 7.15 18.41
N HIS A 176 -23.05 7.82 19.23
CA HIS A 176 -22.03 8.75 18.76
C HIS A 176 -20.89 8.03 18.03
N TYR A 177 -20.49 6.84 18.50
CA TYR A 177 -19.50 6.00 17.83
C TYR A 177 -19.97 5.53 16.45
N LEU A 178 -21.21 5.04 16.34
CA LEU A 178 -21.81 4.64 15.05
C LEU A 178 -21.96 5.83 14.10
N PHE A 179 -22.44 6.96 14.60
CA PHE A 179 -22.59 8.17 13.79
C PHE A 179 -21.24 8.67 13.25
N ARG A 180 -20.17 8.62 14.05
CA ARG A 180 -18.81 8.90 13.57
C ARG A 180 -18.41 7.97 12.44
N GLY A 181 -18.70 6.67 12.54
CA GLY A 181 -18.42 5.71 11.47
C GLY A 181 -19.17 6.02 10.16
N LEU A 182 -20.41 6.49 10.25
CA LEU A 182 -21.17 6.94 9.09
C LEU A 182 -20.57 8.20 8.47
N VAL A 183 -20.24 9.20 9.29
CA VAL A 183 -19.57 10.43 8.83
C VAL A 183 -18.24 10.11 8.15
N GLU A 184 -17.47 9.16 8.68
CA GLU A 184 -16.22 8.70 8.08
C GLU A 184 -16.44 8.06 6.70
N MET A 185 -17.45 7.20 6.53
CA MET A 185 -17.76 6.62 5.20
C MET A 185 -18.15 7.70 4.19
N VAL A 186 -19.01 8.64 4.59
CA VAL A 186 -19.42 9.77 3.73
C VAL A 186 -18.22 10.64 3.38
N ALA A 187 -17.34 10.94 4.35
CA ALA A 187 -16.15 11.74 4.12
C ALA A 187 -15.19 11.04 3.13
N ILE A 188 -14.95 9.73 3.29
CA ILE A 188 -14.11 8.96 2.36
C ILE A 188 -14.69 9.00 0.94
N LEU A 189 -16.00 8.81 0.80
CA LEU A 189 -16.68 8.88 -0.50
C LEU A 189 -16.57 10.28 -1.12
N VAL A 190 -16.77 11.34 -0.33
CA VAL A 190 -16.60 12.74 -0.79
C VAL A 190 -15.17 12.98 -1.26
N VAL A 191 -14.16 12.50 -0.52
CA VAL A 191 -12.75 12.63 -0.91
C VAL A 191 -12.46 11.90 -2.23
N LEU A 192 -13.04 10.73 -2.47
CA LEU A 192 -12.95 10.03 -3.76
C LEU A 192 -13.60 10.81 -4.90
N ILE A 193 -14.84 11.26 -4.71
CA ILE A 193 -15.59 12.00 -5.74
C ILE A 193 -14.86 13.29 -6.09
N LEU A 194 -14.46 14.08 -5.09
CA LEU A 194 -13.70 15.31 -5.31
C LEU A 194 -12.36 15.03 -6.00
N GLY A 195 -11.66 13.98 -5.58
CA GLY A 195 -10.43 13.54 -6.25
C GLY A 195 -10.64 13.27 -7.74
N ASN A 196 -11.73 12.58 -8.10
CA ASN A 196 -12.03 12.24 -9.49
C ASN A 196 -12.45 13.45 -10.32
N LEU A 197 -13.29 14.32 -9.75
CA LEU A 197 -13.70 15.56 -10.42
C LEU A 197 -12.52 16.49 -10.66
N ILE A 198 -11.60 16.62 -9.70
CA ILE A 198 -10.39 17.43 -9.86
C ILE A 198 -9.45 16.78 -10.88
N ALA A 199 -9.27 15.45 -10.84
CA ALA A 199 -8.45 14.75 -11.83
C ALA A 199 -8.95 15.00 -13.25
N GLY A 200 -10.24 14.80 -13.52
CA GLY A 200 -10.83 15.06 -14.83
C GLY A 200 -10.82 16.55 -15.23
N PHE A 201 -10.91 17.48 -14.28
CA PHE A 201 -10.79 18.92 -14.57
C PHE A 201 -9.37 19.33 -14.98
N VAL A 202 -8.35 18.70 -14.37
CA VAL A 202 -6.93 18.99 -14.62
C VAL A 202 -6.37 18.19 -15.80
N GLU A 203 -6.98 17.07 -16.15
CA GLU A 203 -6.56 16.16 -17.23
C GLU A 203 -6.21 16.86 -18.56
N PRO A 204 -6.97 17.87 -19.06
CA PRO A 204 -6.60 18.57 -20.29
C PRO A 204 -5.27 19.33 -20.22
N LEU A 205 -4.81 19.67 -19.01
CA LEU A 205 -3.50 20.31 -18.78
C LEU A 205 -2.43 19.27 -18.50
N ILE A 206 -2.73 18.31 -17.62
CA ILE A 206 -1.83 17.24 -17.21
C ILE A 206 -2.60 16.05 -16.65
N ALA A 207 -2.31 14.84 -17.17
CA ALA A 207 -2.96 13.59 -16.77
C ALA A 207 -2.43 13.07 -15.40
N LEU A 208 -2.77 13.78 -14.32
CA LEU A 208 -2.45 13.37 -12.95
C LEU A 208 -3.46 12.32 -12.45
N PRO A 209 -3.01 11.23 -11.81
CA PRO A 209 -3.89 10.13 -11.43
C PRO A 209 -4.81 10.50 -10.25
N LEU A 210 -5.99 9.88 -10.18
CA LEU A 210 -6.97 10.06 -9.09
C LEU A 210 -6.34 10.03 -7.69
N ILE A 211 -5.50 9.03 -7.43
CA ILE A 211 -4.87 8.83 -6.12
C ILE A 211 -4.12 10.09 -5.64
N PHE A 212 -3.50 10.83 -6.55
CA PHE A 212 -2.75 12.04 -6.21
C PHE A 212 -3.63 13.07 -5.49
N PHE A 213 -4.77 13.42 -6.08
CA PHE A 213 -5.69 14.38 -5.51
C PHE A 213 -6.36 13.85 -4.25
N THR A 214 -6.81 12.60 -4.28
CA THR A 214 -7.45 11.94 -3.13
C THR A 214 -6.57 11.96 -1.88
N MET A 215 -5.28 11.65 -2.00
CA MET A 215 -4.37 11.63 -0.86
C MET A 215 -4.02 13.04 -0.35
N LEU A 216 -3.87 14.03 -1.24
CA LEU A 216 -3.68 15.44 -0.85
C LEU A 216 -4.88 15.97 -0.06
N ILE A 217 -6.09 15.72 -0.56
CA ILE A 217 -7.33 16.11 0.11
C ILE A 217 -7.45 15.40 1.45
N SER A 218 -7.20 14.09 1.49
CA SER A 218 -7.30 13.31 2.73
C SER A 218 -6.30 13.77 3.80
N SER A 219 -5.04 13.99 3.41
CA SER A 219 -3.99 14.50 4.31
C SER A 219 -4.34 15.91 4.83
N GLY A 220 -4.78 16.81 3.93
CA GLY A 220 -5.23 18.14 4.29
C GLY A 220 -6.43 18.12 5.24
N ALA A 221 -7.42 17.26 4.99
CA ALA A 221 -8.55 17.05 5.89
C ALA A 221 -8.08 16.54 7.27
N GLY A 222 -7.14 15.61 7.31
CA GLY A 222 -6.50 15.15 8.54
C GLY A 222 -5.83 16.27 9.32
N MET A 223 -5.12 17.17 8.62
CA MET A 223 -4.54 18.36 9.25
C MET A 223 -5.61 19.33 9.76
N ILE A 224 -6.72 19.54 9.07
CA ILE A 224 -7.79 20.43 9.56
C ILE A 224 -8.46 19.81 10.81
N PHE A 225 -8.80 18.53 10.72
CA PHE A 225 -9.52 17.75 11.73
C PHE A 225 -8.57 16.90 12.60
N SER A 226 -7.44 17.48 13.05
CA SER A 226 -6.41 16.75 13.79
C SER A 226 -6.82 16.26 15.19
N ASP A 227 -7.97 16.69 15.70
CA ASP A 227 -8.61 16.25 16.94
C ASP A 227 -9.82 15.32 16.70
N TRP A 228 -10.03 14.87 15.46
CA TRP A 228 -11.04 13.87 15.14
C TRP A 228 -10.64 12.51 15.72
N ARG A 229 -11.55 11.90 16.48
CA ARG A 229 -11.35 10.58 17.08
C ARG A 229 -11.88 9.50 16.15
N PRO A 230 -11.05 8.53 15.72
CA PRO A 230 -11.47 7.45 14.84
C PRO A 230 -12.68 6.69 15.39
N GLY A 231 -13.76 6.71 14.61
CA GLY A 231 -14.92 5.85 14.71
C GLY A 231 -14.63 4.45 14.18
N PRO A 232 -15.67 3.60 14.07
CA PRO A 232 -15.51 2.20 13.72
C PRO A 232 -15.09 2.01 12.25
N THR A 233 -15.35 2.97 11.36
CA THR A 233 -14.95 2.87 9.95
C THR A 233 -13.45 3.08 9.80
N MET A 234 -12.91 4.17 10.33
CA MET A 234 -11.47 4.44 10.29
C MET A 234 -10.68 3.35 11.01
N ARG A 235 -11.12 2.89 12.19
CA ARG A 235 -10.43 1.80 12.92
C ARG A 235 -10.39 0.50 12.12
N ALA A 236 -11.49 0.12 11.47
CA ALA A 236 -11.54 -1.07 10.65
C ALA A 236 -10.63 -0.96 9.42
N LEU A 237 -10.62 0.19 8.73
CA LEU A 237 -9.77 0.40 7.55
C LEU A 237 -8.28 0.45 7.90
N LEU A 238 -7.90 1.12 9.00
CA LEU A 238 -6.51 1.19 9.46
C LEU A 238 -5.96 -0.19 9.89
N PHE A 239 -6.82 -1.04 10.46
CA PHE A 239 -6.43 -2.40 10.87
C PHE A 239 -6.48 -3.41 9.73
N GLY A 240 -7.63 -3.51 9.05
CA GLY A 240 -7.95 -4.58 8.11
C GLY A 240 -8.03 -4.15 6.64
N GLY A 241 -8.07 -2.86 6.34
CA GLY A 241 -8.22 -2.36 4.97
C GLY A 241 -7.11 -2.85 4.04
N ILE A 242 -5.85 -2.55 4.35
CA ILE A 242 -4.70 -3.00 3.55
C ILE A 242 -4.61 -4.53 3.49
N PRO A 243 -4.68 -5.30 4.60
CA PRO A 243 -4.68 -6.77 4.53
C PRO A 243 -5.73 -7.37 3.59
N ILE A 244 -6.97 -6.86 3.62
CA ILE A 244 -8.06 -7.36 2.77
C ILE A 244 -7.84 -7.00 1.30
N VAL A 245 -7.41 -5.76 1.02
CA VAL A 245 -7.04 -5.33 -0.34
C VAL A 245 -5.92 -6.20 -0.90
N LEU A 246 -4.83 -6.38 -0.13
CA LEU A 246 -3.69 -7.17 -0.55
C LEU A 246 -4.06 -8.63 -0.81
N ALA A 247 -4.90 -9.24 0.03
CA ALA A 247 -5.41 -10.59 -0.21
C ALA A 247 -6.12 -10.67 -1.58
N GLY A 248 -6.96 -9.69 -1.93
CA GLY A 248 -7.63 -9.64 -3.24
C GLY A 248 -6.63 -9.49 -4.39
N VAL A 249 -5.70 -8.55 -4.27
CA VAL A 249 -4.65 -8.31 -5.27
C VAL A 249 -3.82 -9.57 -5.53
N PHE A 250 -3.43 -10.31 -4.49
CA PHE A 250 -2.60 -11.52 -4.66
C PHE A 250 -3.36 -12.71 -5.20
N ILE A 251 -4.64 -12.88 -4.86
CA ILE A 251 -5.46 -13.93 -5.47
C ILE A 251 -5.59 -13.66 -6.98
N VAL A 252 -5.91 -12.41 -7.37
CA VAL A 252 -5.99 -12.03 -8.78
C VAL A 252 -4.63 -12.20 -9.47
N GLY A 253 -3.55 -11.69 -8.86
CA GLY A 253 -2.20 -11.84 -9.38
C GLY A 253 -1.75 -13.30 -9.53
N GLY A 254 -2.14 -14.17 -8.58
CA GLY A 254 -1.82 -15.60 -8.61
C GLY A 254 -2.40 -16.33 -9.83
N THR A 255 -3.59 -15.94 -10.30
CA THR A 255 -4.17 -16.50 -11.53
C THR A 255 -3.38 -16.14 -12.79
N SER A 256 -2.73 -14.96 -12.78
CA SER A 256 -2.00 -14.42 -13.92
C SER A 256 -0.52 -14.82 -13.94
N LEU A 257 -0.03 -15.45 -12.86
CA LEU A 257 1.37 -15.81 -12.69
C LEU A 257 1.92 -16.61 -13.87
N LEU A 258 1.24 -17.69 -14.29
CA LEU A 258 1.70 -18.54 -15.38
C LEU A 258 1.63 -17.85 -16.75
N LYS A 259 0.66 -16.95 -16.97
CA LYS A 259 0.52 -16.19 -18.21
C LYS A 259 1.63 -15.14 -18.33
N ALA A 260 2.00 -14.50 -17.22
CA ALA A 260 3.03 -13.47 -17.20
C ALA A 260 4.40 -13.98 -17.69
N PHE A 261 4.77 -15.23 -17.38
CA PHE A 261 6.02 -15.84 -17.88
C PHE A 261 6.04 -16.11 -19.39
N THR A 262 4.88 -16.05 -20.06
CA THR A 262 4.78 -16.27 -21.51
C THR A 262 4.79 -14.97 -22.34
N LEU A 263 4.72 -13.82 -21.69
CA LEU A 263 4.69 -12.53 -22.36
C LEU A 263 6.11 -12.05 -22.68
N GLU A 264 6.28 -11.47 -23.87
CA GLU A 264 7.54 -10.87 -24.30
C GLU A 264 7.91 -9.68 -23.40
N GLY A 265 9.20 -9.52 -23.08
CA GLY A 265 9.70 -8.46 -22.19
C GLY A 265 9.45 -8.68 -20.69
N MET A 266 8.55 -9.61 -20.32
CA MET A 266 8.19 -9.81 -18.91
C MET A 266 9.31 -10.44 -18.07
N ILE A 267 10.22 -11.19 -18.67
CA ILE A 267 11.39 -11.74 -17.96
C ILE A 267 12.27 -10.59 -17.44
N GLN A 268 12.52 -9.58 -18.26
CA GLN A 268 13.28 -8.38 -17.88
C GLN A 268 12.57 -7.61 -16.77
N VAL A 269 11.27 -7.37 -16.93
CA VAL A 269 10.43 -6.68 -15.93
C VAL A 269 10.46 -7.42 -14.60
N MET A 270 10.32 -8.74 -14.61
CA MET A 270 10.34 -9.56 -13.40
C MET A 270 11.73 -9.64 -12.76
N ALA A 271 12.79 -9.77 -13.56
CA ALA A 271 14.15 -9.85 -13.07
C ALA A 271 14.57 -8.52 -12.40
N TYR A 272 14.33 -7.39 -13.06
CA TYR A 272 14.56 -6.09 -12.45
C TYR A 272 13.62 -5.85 -11.26
N GLY A 273 12.34 -6.24 -11.34
CA GLY A 273 11.41 -6.12 -10.21
C GLY A 273 11.91 -6.84 -8.96
N PHE A 274 12.36 -8.08 -9.10
CA PHE A 274 12.88 -8.89 -7.99
C PHE A 274 14.20 -8.34 -7.42
N PHE A 275 15.21 -8.15 -8.27
CA PHE A 275 16.52 -7.68 -7.80
C PHE A 275 16.51 -6.21 -7.40
N GLY A 276 15.73 -5.39 -8.10
CA GLY A 276 15.47 -4.00 -7.77
C GLY A 276 14.87 -3.86 -6.38
N GLN A 277 13.98 -4.75 -5.96
CA GLN A 277 13.50 -4.73 -4.59
C GLN A 277 14.54 -5.10 -3.57
N LEU A 278 15.37 -6.10 -3.84
CA LEU A 278 16.52 -6.37 -2.97
C LEU A 278 17.41 -5.12 -2.86
N PHE A 279 17.66 -4.45 -3.98
CA PHE A 279 18.46 -3.24 -4.04
C PHE A 279 17.81 -2.09 -3.26
N TRP A 280 16.65 -1.58 -3.68
CA TRP A 280 16.03 -0.39 -3.11
C TRP A 280 15.67 -0.55 -1.63
N MET A 281 15.25 -1.75 -1.22
CA MET A 281 14.95 -2.05 0.19
C MET A 281 16.23 -2.18 1.01
N PHE A 282 17.09 -3.15 0.69
CA PHE A 282 18.20 -3.50 1.58
C PHE A 282 19.39 -2.55 1.46
N VAL A 283 19.59 -1.88 0.32
CA VAL A 283 20.54 -0.75 0.26
C VAL A 283 20.01 0.42 1.09
N GLY A 284 18.73 0.76 1.01
CA GLY A 284 18.12 1.80 1.85
C GLY A 284 18.30 1.53 3.34
N ILE A 285 17.98 0.31 3.80
CA ILE A 285 18.22 -0.10 5.19
C ILE A 285 19.71 -0.08 5.53
N SER A 286 20.58 -0.54 4.61
CA SER A 286 22.04 -0.51 4.81
C SER A 286 22.57 0.91 4.99
N LEU A 287 22.05 1.89 4.25
CA LEU A 287 22.40 3.29 4.43
C LEU A 287 22.02 3.77 5.83
N LEU A 288 20.80 3.50 6.28
CA LEU A 288 20.34 3.88 7.63
C LEU A 288 21.18 3.22 8.74
N VAL A 289 21.45 1.92 8.61
CA VAL A 289 22.18 1.14 9.62
C VAL A 289 23.67 1.50 9.66
N PHE A 290 24.36 1.48 8.52
CA PHE A 290 25.81 1.61 8.48
C PHE A 290 26.29 3.06 8.40
N ILE A 291 25.58 3.92 7.67
CA ILE A 291 25.96 5.33 7.49
C ILE A 291 25.22 6.23 8.47
N GLY A 292 23.91 6.06 8.58
CA GLY A 292 23.06 6.77 9.53
C GLY A 292 23.26 6.35 10.98
N LYS A 293 23.93 5.20 11.22
CA LYS A 293 24.14 4.61 12.55
C LYS A 293 22.84 4.39 13.33
N SER A 294 21.73 4.17 12.62
CA SER A 294 20.41 3.94 13.21
C SER A 294 19.98 2.50 12.97
N ASN A 295 20.30 1.62 13.93
CA ASN A 295 19.94 0.21 13.86
C ASN A 295 18.84 -0.13 14.86
N ASP A 296 17.66 0.42 14.62
CA ASP A 296 16.46 0.15 15.41
C ASP A 296 15.25 0.00 14.50
N VAL A 297 14.44 -1.03 14.76
CA VAL A 297 13.20 -1.34 14.06
C VAL A 297 12.21 -0.17 14.03
N ASP A 298 12.17 0.63 15.11
CA ASP A 298 11.30 1.80 15.27
C ASP A 298 11.70 2.98 14.37
N ILE A 299 12.91 2.92 13.81
CA ILE A 299 13.44 3.88 12.85
C ILE A 299 13.37 3.29 11.44
N LEU A 300 13.84 2.05 11.28
CA LEU A 300 14.00 1.41 9.99
C LEU A 300 12.66 1.08 9.33
N ALA A 301 11.69 0.54 10.06
CA ALA A 301 10.40 0.18 9.47
C ALA A 301 9.62 1.43 9.00
N PRO A 302 9.43 2.49 9.80
CA PRO A 302 8.79 3.72 9.33
C PRO A 302 9.58 4.43 8.23
N GLY A 303 10.91 4.45 8.34
CA GLY A 303 11.78 5.07 7.33
C GLY A 303 11.66 4.41 5.96
N MET A 304 11.60 3.07 5.91
CA MET A 304 11.40 2.32 4.67
C MET A 304 9.95 2.33 4.19
N ALA A 305 8.97 2.29 5.11
CA ALA A 305 7.56 2.48 4.75
C ALA A 305 7.34 3.81 4.04
N GLY A 306 7.95 4.90 4.53
CA GLY A 306 7.90 6.21 3.89
C GLY A 306 8.74 6.30 2.61
N SER A 307 10.03 5.94 2.68
CA SER A 307 10.99 6.15 1.58
C SER A 307 10.71 5.35 0.31
N LEU A 308 9.99 4.24 0.42
CA LEU A 308 9.59 3.47 -0.75
C LEU A 308 8.07 3.53 -0.96
N SER A 309 7.33 4.22 -0.08
CA SER A 309 5.87 4.08 0.04
C SER A 309 5.47 2.60 0.03
N HIS A 310 6.27 1.78 0.73
CA HIS A 310 6.29 0.34 0.54
C HIS A 310 5.04 -0.28 1.15
N SER A 311 4.29 -0.98 0.33
CA SER A 311 2.94 -1.42 0.66
C SER A 311 2.87 -2.39 1.83
N GLY A 312 3.74 -3.39 1.84
CA GLY A 312 3.84 -4.34 2.94
C GLY A 312 4.20 -3.69 4.28
N LEU A 313 5.32 -2.96 4.34
CA LEU A 313 5.76 -2.27 5.57
C LEU A 313 4.77 -1.21 6.05
N THR A 314 4.11 -0.49 5.14
CA THR A 314 3.04 0.44 5.50
C THR A 314 1.93 -0.29 6.25
N GLY A 315 1.41 -1.38 5.66
CA GLY A 315 0.38 -2.20 6.30
C GLY A 315 0.82 -2.77 7.64
N ALA A 316 2.05 -3.29 7.73
CA ALA A 316 2.59 -3.89 8.96
C ALA A 316 2.74 -2.84 10.08
N CYS A 317 3.20 -1.63 9.74
CA CYS A 317 3.30 -0.53 10.70
C CYS A 317 1.90 -0.06 11.13
N THR A 318 0.98 0.20 10.20
CA THR A 318 -0.36 0.73 10.53
C THR A 318 -1.21 -0.28 11.31
N ALA A 319 -1.05 -1.58 11.03
CA ALA A 319 -1.69 -2.67 11.77
C ALA A 319 -1.10 -2.87 13.18
N GLY A 320 0.09 -2.31 13.45
CA GLY A 320 0.79 -2.45 14.72
C GLY A 320 1.66 -3.72 14.84
N ASP A 321 1.91 -4.43 13.73
CA ASP A 321 2.70 -5.66 13.73
C ASP A 321 4.17 -5.42 14.12
N ILE A 322 4.67 -4.20 13.87
CA ILE A 322 6.06 -3.79 14.16
C ILE A 322 6.15 -2.97 15.47
N GLY A 323 5.08 -2.91 16.26
CA GLY A 323 5.02 -2.17 17.52
C GLY A 323 4.39 -0.78 17.41
N GLU A 324 4.12 -0.18 18.58
CA GLU A 324 3.36 1.07 18.67
C GLU A 324 4.16 2.29 18.17
N VAL A 325 5.48 2.34 18.39
CA VAL A 325 6.32 3.45 17.90
C VAL A 325 6.32 3.48 16.37
N ALA A 326 6.48 2.33 15.72
CA ALA A 326 6.42 2.24 14.26
C ALA A 326 5.04 2.63 13.71
N LYS A 327 3.96 2.18 14.37
CA LYS A 327 2.58 2.57 14.06
C LYS A 327 2.33 4.06 14.25
N GLU A 328 3.00 4.68 15.20
CA GLU A 328 2.95 6.13 15.42
C GLU A 328 3.68 6.90 14.32
N ARG A 329 4.92 6.51 14.00
CA ARG A 329 5.79 7.21 13.05
C ARG A 329 5.41 6.99 11.58
N ALA A 330 4.97 5.79 11.18
CA ALA A 330 4.77 5.45 9.78
C ALA A 330 3.80 6.38 9.01
N PRO A 331 2.63 6.78 9.56
CA PRO A 331 1.75 7.70 8.82
C PRO A 331 2.38 9.07 8.53
N ILE A 332 3.26 9.57 9.41
CA ILE A 332 4.05 10.80 9.18
C ILE A 332 5.01 10.57 8.01
N MET A 333 5.74 9.45 8.05
CA MET A 333 6.75 9.09 7.05
C MET A 333 6.16 8.84 5.67
N ILE A 334 4.90 8.45 5.57
CA ILE A 334 4.23 8.25 4.27
C ILE A 334 3.66 9.58 3.73
N ASN A 335 3.13 10.44 4.59
CA ASN A 335 2.46 11.67 4.14
C ASN A 335 3.43 12.75 3.65
N ILE A 336 4.56 12.96 4.33
CA ILE A 336 5.48 14.04 3.92
C ILE A 336 6.09 13.80 2.53
N PRO A 337 6.65 12.62 2.24
CA PRO A 337 7.16 12.31 0.91
C PRO A 337 6.06 12.30 -0.16
N PHE A 338 4.79 12.13 0.24
CA PHE A 338 3.68 12.25 -0.68
C PHE A 338 3.56 13.64 -1.32
N PHE A 339 3.86 14.72 -0.58
CA PHE A 339 3.95 16.05 -1.20
C PHE A 339 5.05 16.12 -2.27
N GLY A 340 6.11 15.30 -2.15
CA GLY A 340 7.12 15.12 -3.19
C GLY A 340 6.59 14.48 -4.48
N HIS A 341 5.45 13.77 -4.42
CA HIS A 341 4.87 13.16 -5.61
C HIS A 341 4.24 14.15 -6.59
N ILE A 342 4.03 15.41 -6.18
CA ILE A 342 3.67 16.47 -7.13
C ILE A 342 4.70 16.48 -8.26
N PHE A 343 5.99 16.47 -7.94
CA PHE A 343 7.06 16.43 -8.94
C PHE A 343 7.10 15.09 -9.67
N VAL A 344 6.91 13.98 -8.93
CA VAL A 344 6.95 12.63 -9.50
C VAL A 344 5.88 12.45 -10.58
N PHE A 345 4.61 12.64 -10.21
CA PHE A 345 3.50 12.44 -11.13
C PHE A 345 3.45 13.48 -12.23
N THR A 346 3.87 14.73 -11.97
CA THR A 346 3.96 15.73 -13.04
C THR A 346 4.97 15.33 -14.11
N ILE A 347 6.18 14.93 -13.74
CA ILE A 347 7.21 14.52 -14.72
C ILE A 347 6.76 13.24 -15.43
N LEU A 348 6.21 12.26 -14.72
CA LEU A 348 5.74 11.01 -15.31
C LEU A 348 4.54 11.23 -16.24
N ALA A 349 3.57 12.08 -15.87
CA ALA A 349 2.41 12.37 -16.71
C ALA A 349 2.84 12.99 -18.04
N ILE A 350 3.75 13.98 -18.02
CA ILE A 350 4.28 14.57 -19.26
C ILE A 350 5.11 13.54 -20.04
N SER A 351 5.85 12.66 -19.35
CA SER A 351 6.62 11.58 -19.99
C SER A 351 5.71 10.62 -20.74
N VAL A 352 4.58 10.22 -20.15
CA VAL A 352 3.56 9.37 -20.79
C VAL A 352 2.96 10.07 -22.01
N THR A 353 2.56 11.34 -21.90
CA THR A 353 2.03 12.10 -23.05
C THR A 353 3.02 12.19 -24.21
N ARG A 354 4.33 12.14 -23.93
CA ARG A 354 5.40 12.17 -24.94
C ARG A 354 5.87 10.78 -25.38
N GLY A 355 5.37 9.70 -24.77
CA GLY A 355 5.80 8.33 -25.03
C GLY A 355 7.25 8.02 -24.62
N ALA A 356 7.90 8.89 -23.85
CA ALA A 356 9.31 8.74 -23.46
C ALA A 356 9.60 9.45 -22.13
N LEU A 357 10.51 8.88 -21.34
CA LEU A 357 10.93 9.46 -20.07
C LEU A 357 11.60 10.83 -20.28
N LEU A 358 11.18 11.83 -19.51
CA LEU A 358 11.89 13.10 -19.40
C LEU A 358 13.19 12.93 -18.59
N VAL A 359 14.26 12.47 -19.26
CA VAL A 359 15.54 12.10 -18.62
C VAL A 359 16.18 13.23 -17.83
N ILE A 360 16.25 14.46 -18.38
CA ILE A 360 16.89 15.59 -17.71
C ILE A 360 16.15 15.95 -16.41
N PRO A 361 14.82 16.19 -16.40
CA PRO A 361 14.07 16.35 -15.16
C PRO A 361 14.25 15.16 -14.20
N GLY A 362 14.24 13.93 -14.69
CA GLY A 362 14.47 12.74 -13.87
C GLY A 362 15.82 12.77 -13.15
N LEU A 363 16.91 13.08 -13.86
CA LEU A 363 18.25 13.20 -13.29
C LEU A 363 18.35 14.31 -12.24
N LEU A 364 17.72 15.47 -12.49
CA LEU A 364 17.69 16.56 -11.49
C LEU A 364 16.99 16.12 -10.21
N VAL A 365 15.90 15.36 -10.32
CA VAL A 365 15.20 14.80 -9.15
C VAL A 365 16.05 13.76 -8.42
N VAL A 366 16.79 12.90 -9.14
CA VAL A 366 17.72 11.94 -8.52
C VAL A 366 18.81 12.68 -7.73
N VAL A 367 19.40 13.73 -8.30
CA VAL A 367 20.41 14.56 -7.61
C VAL A 367 19.82 15.22 -6.36
N LEU A 368 18.62 15.79 -6.46
CA LEU A 368 17.92 16.37 -5.31
C LEU A 368 17.66 15.32 -4.22
N GLY A 369 17.22 14.12 -4.63
CA GLY A 369 17.04 12.99 -3.73
C GLY A 369 18.32 12.61 -3.00
N ALA A 370 19.45 12.52 -3.72
CA ALA A 370 20.76 12.24 -3.16
C ALA A 370 21.20 13.27 -2.10
N VAL A 371 20.94 14.55 -2.36
CA VAL A 371 21.19 15.63 -1.39
C VAL A 371 20.36 15.43 -0.13
N PHE A 372 19.05 15.17 -0.25
CA PHE A 372 18.19 14.92 0.91
C PHE A 372 18.60 13.67 1.69
N THR A 373 18.92 12.57 1.01
CA THR A 373 19.41 11.34 1.65
C THR A 373 20.72 11.59 2.40
N TYR A 374 21.64 12.35 1.81
CA TYR A 374 22.89 12.71 2.49
C TYR A 374 22.64 13.53 3.77
N LEU A 375 21.78 14.55 3.69
CA LEU A 375 21.39 15.37 4.85
C LEU A 375 20.65 14.55 5.92
N ALA A 376 19.83 13.59 5.49
CA ALA A 376 19.13 12.68 6.37
C ALA A 376 20.09 11.79 7.16
N LEU A 377 21.03 11.12 6.48
CA LEU A 377 22.00 10.22 7.10
C LEU A 377 22.93 10.97 8.06
N THR A 378 23.34 12.19 7.70
CA THR A 378 24.15 13.04 8.60
C THR A 378 23.38 13.51 9.83
N THR A 379 22.08 13.78 9.70
CA THR A 379 21.20 14.13 10.83
C THR A 379 20.98 12.93 11.75
N LEU A 380 20.61 11.77 11.19
CA LEU A 380 20.40 10.54 11.95
C LEU A 380 21.64 10.11 12.73
N ARG A 381 22.82 10.20 12.10
CA ARG A 381 24.10 9.90 12.74
C ARG A 381 24.39 10.78 13.97
N LYS A 382 23.83 11.98 14.03
CA LYS A 382 24.00 12.94 15.13
C LYS A 382 22.85 12.93 16.13
N ALA A 383 21.76 12.22 15.85
CA ALA A 383 20.54 12.25 16.67
C ALA A 383 20.75 11.71 18.09
N ASN A 384 21.65 10.73 18.29
CA ASN A 384 21.98 10.17 19.61
C ASN A 384 20.76 9.79 20.47
N GLY A 385 19.69 9.27 19.85
CA GLY A 385 18.44 8.90 20.54
C GLY A 385 17.47 10.06 20.79
N GLU A 386 17.76 11.27 20.31
CA GLU A 386 16.82 12.40 20.37
C GLU A 386 15.72 12.23 19.33
N GLU A 387 14.52 11.87 19.80
CA GLU A 387 13.35 11.57 18.97
C GLU A 387 13.05 12.64 17.91
N ARG A 388 13.15 13.93 18.27
CA ARG A 388 12.88 15.01 17.33
C ARG A 388 13.87 15.03 16.15
N GLN A 389 15.15 14.75 16.43
CA GLN A 389 16.17 14.66 15.38
C GLN A 389 16.02 13.39 14.56
N GLU A 390 15.63 12.27 15.18
CA GLU A 390 15.33 11.03 14.47
C GLU A 390 14.16 11.22 13.49
N ILE A 391 13.05 11.78 13.95
CA ILE A 391 11.87 12.06 13.10
C ILE A 391 12.26 12.99 11.95
N LYS A 392 13.01 14.06 12.23
CA LYS A 392 13.49 14.99 11.19
C LYS A 392 14.39 14.29 10.16
N GLY A 393 15.35 13.49 10.63
CA GLY A 393 16.25 12.71 9.80
C GLY A 393 15.49 11.71 8.94
N LEU A 394 14.51 11.00 9.52
CA LEU A 394 13.66 10.05 8.82
C LEU A 394 12.82 10.71 7.75
N ILE A 395 12.22 11.87 8.02
CA ILE A 395 11.47 12.63 7.02
C ILE A 395 12.35 12.95 5.81
N MET A 396 13.55 13.46 6.04
CA MET A 396 14.49 13.76 4.95
C MET A 396 14.92 12.50 4.21
N PHE A 397 15.10 11.38 4.92
CA PHE A 397 15.43 10.10 4.31
C PHE A 397 14.27 9.61 3.43
N SER A 398 13.04 9.67 3.95
CA SER A 398 11.85 9.25 3.25
C SER A 398 11.60 10.07 2.00
N ILE A 399 11.80 11.39 2.02
CA ILE A 399 11.76 12.19 0.79
C ILE A 399 12.93 11.81 -0.14
N GLY A 400 14.16 11.86 0.36
CA GLY A 400 15.35 11.75 -0.48
C GLY A 400 15.47 10.39 -1.16
N TRP A 401 15.39 9.31 -0.39
CA TRP A 401 15.53 7.96 -0.90
C TRP A 401 14.39 7.58 -1.84
N GLN A 402 13.19 8.13 -1.61
CA GLN A 402 12.08 7.94 -2.53
C GLN A 402 12.31 8.57 -3.90
N LEU A 403 12.80 9.80 -3.93
CA LEU A 403 13.10 10.48 -5.19
C LEU A 403 14.19 9.73 -5.97
N ILE A 404 15.21 9.21 -5.27
CA ILE A 404 16.24 8.36 -5.87
C ILE A 404 15.64 7.03 -6.36
N ALA A 405 14.83 6.35 -5.57
CA ALA A 405 14.31 5.03 -5.93
C ALA A 405 13.34 5.11 -7.12
N VAL A 406 12.43 6.08 -7.11
CA VAL A 406 11.48 6.28 -8.21
C VAL A 406 12.22 6.72 -9.48
N PHE A 407 12.88 7.88 -9.48
CA PHE A 407 13.49 8.39 -10.72
C PHE A 407 14.79 7.70 -11.09
N GLY A 408 15.58 7.25 -10.11
CA GLY A 408 16.79 6.47 -10.38
C GLY A 408 16.43 5.15 -11.06
N GLY A 409 15.38 4.47 -10.61
CA GLY A 409 14.90 3.28 -11.28
C GLY A 409 14.45 3.53 -12.72
N PHE A 410 13.62 4.56 -12.95
CA PHE A 410 13.22 4.94 -14.31
C PHE A 410 14.40 5.32 -15.22
N VAL A 411 15.35 6.09 -14.70
CA VAL A 411 16.54 6.52 -15.45
C VAL A 411 17.43 5.31 -15.80
N LEU A 412 17.67 4.40 -14.85
CA LEU A 412 18.44 3.18 -15.08
C LEU A 412 17.81 2.32 -16.18
N LEU A 413 16.50 2.09 -16.08
CA LEU A 413 15.75 1.28 -17.04
C LEU A 413 15.68 1.93 -18.43
N ASN A 414 15.49 3.25 -18.49
CA ASN A 414 15.52 3.99 -19.75
C ASN A 414 16.88 3.89 -20.45
N PHE A 415 18.00 4.00 -19.70
CA PHE A 415 19.33 3.83 -20.28
C PHE A 415 19.65 2.38 -20.66
N ALA A 416 19.01 1.40 -20.03
CA ALA A 416 19.04 0.00 -20.46
C ALA A 416 18.15 -0.28 -21.69
N GLY A 417 17.41 0.71 -22.19
CA GLY A 417 16.59 0.59 -23.40
C GLY A 417 15.18 0.03 -23.17
N MET A 418 14.73 -0.07 -21.91
CA MET A 418 13.36 -0.47 -21.61
C MET A 418 12.38 0.66 -21.91
N ASP A 419 11.26 0.34 -22.58
CA ASP A 419 10.19 1.31 -22.83
C ASP A 419 9.54 1.79 -21.53
N LEU A 420 8.83 2.92 -21.60
CA LEU A 420 8.33 3.61 -20.41
C LEU A 420 7.32 2.78 -19.60
N GLU A 421 6.50 1.95 -20.25
CA GLU A 421 5.50 1.14 -19.57
C GLU A 421 6.14 -0.04 -18.85
N ASN A 422 6.97 -0.81 -19.56
CA ASN A 422 7.75 -1.88 -18.93
C ASN A 422 8.63 -1.32 -17.81
N ALA A 423 9.20 -0.12 -17.98
CA ALA A 423 9.97 0.55 -16.94
C ALA A 423 9.10 0.94 -15.75
N ALA A 424 7.88 1.45 -15.97
CA ALA A 424 6.94 1.77 -14.90
C ALA A 424 6.52 0.54 -14.12
N MET A 425 6.24 -0.56 -14.82
CA MET A 425 5.91 -1.85 -14.22
C MET A 425 7.07 -2.43 -13.41
N ALA A 426 8.25 -2.53 -14.03
CA ALA A 426 9.45 -3.09 -13.42
C ALA A 426 9.85 -2.27 -12.19
N ASN A 427 9.80 -0.94 -12.29
CA ASN A 427 10.13 -0.06 -11.19
C ASN A 427 9.07 -0.10 -10.09
N SER A 428 7.77 -0.01 -10.42
CA SER A 428 6.68 -0.15 -9.45
C SER A 428 6.79 -1.43 -8.63
N SER A 429 7.13 -2.53 -9.31
CA SER A 429 7.49 -3.80 -8.69
C SER A 429 8.73 -3.63 -7.79
N ALA A 430 9.86 -3.17 -8.34
CA ALA A 430 11.11 -3.02 -7.61
C ALA A 430 11.04 -2.20 -6.32
N ILE A 431 10.09 -1.26 -6.17
CA ILE A 431 9.97 -0.47 -4.93
C ILE A 431 8.72 -0.83 -4.09
N SER A 432 7.85 -1.72 -4.56
CA SER A 432 6.54 -2.04 -3.95
C SER A 432 5.70 -0.80 -3.61
N HIS A 433 5.75 0.21 -4.47
CA HIS A 433 5.34 1.56 -4.10
C HIS A 433 3.85 1.81 -4.37
N PHE A 434 3.08 2.08 -3.31
CA PHE A 434 1.61 2.25 -3.42
C PHE A 434 1.16 3.32 -4.42
N GLY A 435 1.84 4.47 -4.47
CA GLY A 435 1.48 5.55 -5.39
C GLY A 435 1.61 5.17 -6.86
N LEU A 436 2.76 4.63 -7.27
CA LEU A 436 2.99 4.14 -8.63
C LEU A 436 2.09 2.94 -8.96
N PHE A 437 1.88 2.01 -8.03
CA PHE A 437 0.93 0.91 -8.21
C PHE A 437 -0.50 1.40 -8.46
N ALA A 438 -1.00 2.31 -7.63
CA ALA A 438 -2.34 2.85 -7.80
C ALA A 438 -2.47 3.74 -9.04
N ALA A 439 -1.39 4.40 -9.47
CA ALA A 439 -1.36 5.14 -10.73
C ALA A 439 -1.45 4.18 -11.94
N VAL A 440 -0.76 3.05 -11.88
CA VAL A 440 -0.88 1.98 -12.90
C VAL A 440 -2.28 1.36 -12.86
N GLN A 441 -2.82 1.01 -11.68
CA GLN A 441 -4.21 0.52 -11.55
C GLN A 441 -5.26 1.54 -12.01
N GLY A 442 -4.94 2.84 -11.91
CA GLY A 442 -5.77 3.95 -12.36
C GLY A 442 -5.62 4.29 -13.84
N GLY A 443 -4.87 3.51 -14.60
CA GLY A 443 -4.75 3.61 -16.06
C GLY A 443 -3.78 4.69 -16.58
N MET A 444 -2.91 5.22 -15.72
CA MET A 444 -1.97 6.29 -16.11
C MET A 444 -1.04 5.90 -17.26
N PHE A 445 -0.75 4.61 -17.44
CA PHE A 445 0.19 4.10 -18.46
C PHE A 445 -0.51 3.35 -19.60
N ASP A 446 -1.85 3.23 -19.59
CA ASP A 446 -2.61 2.40 -20.53
C ASP A 446 -2.52 2.87 -22.00
N SER A 447 -2.13 4.13 -22.21
CA SER A 447 -1.99 4.73 -23.54
C SER A 447 -0.69 4.36 -24.27
N VAL A 448 0.24 3.66 -23.63
CA VAL A 448 1.58 3.38 -24.16
C VAL A 448 1.66 1.99 -24.81
N ASN A 449 1.07 0.93 -24.23
CA ASN A 449 0.97 -0.40 -24.83
C ASN A 449 -0.31 -1.17 -24.38
N PRO A 450 -1.35 -1.24 -25.23
CA PRO A 450 -2.60 -1.91 -24.88
C PRO A 450 -2.47 -3.44 -24.70
N ALA A 451 -1.36 -4.07 -25.10
CA ALA A 451 -1.15 -5.52 -24.95
C ALA A 451 -0.91 -5.96 -23.48
N ILE A 452 -0.55 -5.02 -22.60
CA ILE A 452 -0.17 -5.26 -21.20
C ILE A 452 -1.26 -4.73 -20.23
N SER A 453 -2.28 -4.03 -20.76
CA SER A 453 -3.39 -3.39 -20.05
C SER A 453 -4.33 -4.29 -19.23
N SER A 454 -4.03 -5.58 -19.06
CA SER A 454 -4.86 -6.46 -18.23
C SER A 454 -4.67 -6.14 -16.73
N PRO A 455 -5.74 -5.80 -15.98
CA PRO A 455 -5.68 -5.60 -14.54
C PRO A 455 -5.06 -6.78 -13.78
N GLY A 456 -5.18 -8.00 -14.31
CA GLY A 456 -4.56 -9.21 -13.77
C GLY A 456 -3.04 -9.21 -13.83
N LEU A 457 -2.46 -8.68 -14.92
CA LEU A 457 -1.01 -8.59 -15.11
C LEU A 457 -0.40 -7.51 -14.22
N ILE A 458 -1.07 -6.37 -14.10
CA ILE A 458 -0.71 -5.29 -13.15
C ILE A 458 -0.70 -5.82 -11.70
N ASN A 459 -1.74 -6.58 -11.31
CA ASN A 459 -1.83 -7.18 -9.99
C ASN A 459 -0.73 -8.23 -9.74
N PHE A 460 -0.38 -9.04 -10.75
CA PHE A 460 0.73 -9.98 -10.64
C PHE A 460 2.09 -9.27 -10.51
N ILE A 461 2.35 -8.26 -11.32
CA ILE A 461 3.61 -7.51 -11.29
C ILE A 461 3.78 -6.77 -9.97
N PHE A 462 2.69 -6.31 -9.36
CA PHE A 462 2.71 -5.79 -8.00
C PHE A 462 2.81 -6.89 -6.94
N ALA A 463 2.48 -8.15 -7.24
CA ALA A 463 2.66 -9.28 -6.34
C ALA A 463 4.09 -9.85 -6.37
N MET A 464 4.82 -9.71 -7.47
CA MET A 464 6.23 -10.12 -7.61
C MET A 464 7.17 -9.61 -6.51
N PRO A 465 7.08 -8.35 -6.06
CA PRO A 465 7.90 -7.83 -4.96
C PRO A 465 7.58 -8.55 -3.64
N PHE A 466 6.39 -9.10 -3.53
CA PHE A 466 6.03 -9.83 -2.34
C PHE A 466 6.75 -11.18 -2.21
N LEU A 467 7.48 -11.64 -3.23
CA LEU A 467 8.42 -12.75 -3.11
C LEU A 467 9.63 -12.45 -2.21
N ILE A 468 10.02 -11.17 -2.05
CA ILE A 468 11.10 -10.74 -1.15
C ILE A 468 10.59 -10.37 0.25
N HIS A 469 9.29 -10.12 0.40
CA HIS A 469 8.71 -9.79 1.71
C HIS A 469 8.96 -10.85 2.81
N PRO A 470 9.06 -12.17 2.51
CA PRO A 470 9.60 -13.15 3.45
C PRO A 470 10.97 -12.80 4.04
N LEU A 471 11.86 -12.26 3.23
CA LEU A 471 13.18 -11.84 3.69
C LEU A 471 13.09 -10.56 4.52
N VAL A 472 12.30 -9.58 4.05
CA VAL A 472 12.09 -8.30 4.74
C VAL A 472 11.45 -8.54 6.12
N PHE A 473 10.26 -9.14 6.16
CA PHE A 473 9.57 -9.41 7.42
C PHE A 473 10.26 -10.49 8.26
N GLY A 474 10.98 -11.41 7.62
CA GLY A 474 11.89 -12.33 8.29
C GLY A 474 12.93 -11.58 9.13
N MET A 475 13.59 -10.59 8.52
CA MET A 475 14.58 -9.75 9.20
C MET A 475 13.97 -8.85 10.26
N PHE A 476 12.84 -8.19 9.96
CA PHE A 476 12.14 -7.35 10.93
C PHE A 476 11.63 -8.16 12.13
N GLY A 477 11.06 -9.35 11.91
CA GLY A 477 10.65 -10.25 12.99
C GLY A 477 11.83 -10.73 13.84
N LYS A 478 12.97 -11.03 13.21
CA LYS A 478 14.21 -11.35 13.93
C LYS A 478 14.70 -10.16 14.75
N ALA A 479 14.65 -8.94 14.21
CA ALA A 479 15.04 -7.72 14.92
C ALA A 479 14.13 -7.44 16.12
N MET A 480 12.82 -7.63 15.95
CA MET A 480 11.86 -7.55 17.06
C MET A 480 12.13 -8.57 18.18
N SER A 481 12.74 -9.71 17.86
CA SER A 481 13.19 -10.69 18.87
C SER A 481 14.55 -10.37 19.49
N ASP A 482 15.32 -9.43 18.92
CA ASP A 482 16.69 -9.09 19.30
C ASP A 482 16.80 -7.61 19.71
N GLY A 483 15.85 -7.16 20.54
CA GLY A 483 15.84 -5.80 21.09
C GLY A 483 15.78 -4.69 20.04
N GLY A 484 15.16 -4.94 18.89
CA GLY A 484 14.98 -3.98 17.79
C GLY A 484 16.13 -3.95 16.78
N LYS A 485 17.23 -4.69 16.99
CA LYS A 485 18.44 -4.59 16.14
C LYS A 485 18.36 -5.49 14.92
N MET A 486 18.66 -4.94 13.75
CA MET A 486 18.69 -5.70 12.51
C MET A 486 19.90 -6.64 12.42
N PRO A 487 19.74 -7.83 11.81
CA PRO A 487 20.85 -8.75 11.54
C PRO A 487 21.75 -8.21 10.43
N THR A 488 22.82 -7.48 10.79
CA THR A 488 23.68 -6.73 9.86
C THR A 488 24.35 -7.58 8.79
N LYS A 489 24.74 -8.83 9.09
CA LYS A 489 25.35 -9.75 8.11
C LYS A 489 24.35 -10.13 7.02
N VAL A 490 23.13 -10.50 7.41
CA VAL A 490 22.06 -10.87 6.47
C VAL A 490 21.69 -9.66 5.61
N LEU A 491 21.55 -8.50 6.24
CA LEU A 491 21.31 -7.22 5.56
C LEU A 491 22.36 -6.95 4.47
N ALA A 492 23.64 -7.07 4.80
CA ALA A 492 24.73 -6.82 3.85
C ALA A 492 24.70 -7.79 2.67
N VAL A 493 24.45 -9.08 2.92
CA VAL A 493 24.32 -10.09 1.86
C VAL A 493 23.17 -9.73 0.92
N LEU A 494 21.99 -9.40 1.44
CA LEU A 494 20.84 -9.06 0.61
C LEU A 494 21.04 -7.76 -0.19
N ALA A 495 21.70 -6.76 0.41
CA ALA A 495 22.04 -5.53 -0.29
C ALA A 495 23.02 -5.77 -1.45
N ILE A 496 24.07 -6.59 -1.23
CA ILE A 496 25.03 -6.97 -2.27
C ILE A 496 24.34 -7.76 -3.39
N THR A 497 23.49 -8.73 -3.03
CA THR A 497 22.71 -9.49 -4.02
C THR A 497 21.81 -8.57 -4.84
N GLY A 498 21.18 -7.57 -4.21
CA GLY A 498 20.40 -6.55 -4.92
C GLY A 498 21.24 -5.74 -5.90
N ILE A 499 22.42 -5.26 -5.49
CA ILE A 499 23.35 -4.50 -6.36
C ILE A 499 23.76 -5.34 -7.57
N VAL A 500 24.26 -6.55 -7.32
CA VAL A 500 24.73 -7.46 -8.38
C VAL A 500 23.56 -7.85 -9.30
N GLY A 501 22.40 -8.13 -8.73
CA GLY A 501 21.21 -8.50 -9.47
C GLY A 501 20.66 -7.39 -10.36
N VAL A 502 20.61 -6.14 -9.86
CA VAL A 502 20.23 -4.98 -10.69
C VAL A 502 21.24 -4.77 -11.80
N ALA A 503 22.55 -4.83 -11.51
CA ALA A 503 23.57 -4.71 -12.54
C ALA A 503 23.44 -5.82 -13.61
N PHE A 504 23.17 -7.05 -13.18
CA PHE A 504 22.92 -8.16 -14.09
C PHE A 504 21.71 -7.91 -14.98
N SER A 505 20.57 -7.51 -14.39
CA SER A 505 19.34 -7.22 -15.12
C SER A 505 19.43 -6.04 -16.08
N LEU A 506 20.32 -5.07 -15.84
CA LEU A 506 20.47 -3.91 -16.72
C LEU A 506 21.48 -4.14 -17.86
N ILE A 507 22.44 -5.06 -17.68
CA ILE A 507 23.55 -5.26 -18.62
C ILE A 507 23.30 -6.48 -19.52
N PHE A 508 22.68 -7.53 -18.99
CA PHE A 508 22.59 -8.84 -19.65
C PHE A 508 21.17 -9.29 -20.00
N LEU A 509 20.14 -8.64 -19.44
CA LEU A 509 18.73 -8.90 -19.72
C LEU A 509 18.12 -7.68 -20.40
#